data_AF-A0AAP0CEF4-F1
#
_entry.id   AF-A0AAP0CEF4-F1
#
_cell.length_a   1.000
_cell.length_b   1.000
_cell.length_c   1.000
_cell.angle_alpha   90.00
_cell.angle_beta   90.00
_cell.angle_gamma   90.00
#
_symmetry.space_group_name_H-M   'P 1'
#
loop_
_entity.id
_entity.type
_entity.pdbx_description
1 polymer ?
#
loop_
_entity_poly.entity_id
_entity_poly.type
_entity_poly.pdbx_seq_one_letter_code
_entity_poly.pdbx_strand_id
1 'polypeptide(L)'
;MQADYILGKNPKSTSYIVGYGQNYPTHVHHRGASIASIYVLHSVVGCVQGFDAWYRRPEANPNVVYGGLVGGPDKYDNFVDDRSNYEQTEPTLSGTAPLVGLFSKLHSINSQYAAGPTPTKGQISSYSHPKVAAKPYEKPGSQVEFFHTITNSWTVGRIAYYRHKVVIKNQSEKPITSLKLEIENLSGALWGLSPTQNKNIYELPAWIKAIAPGSECSFVYVQGGPQATVSVQSYH
;
A
#
# COMPACT_ATOMS: atom_id res chain seq x y z
N MET A 1 3.00 -16.63 -18.47
CA MET A 1 4.41 -16.79 -18.03
C MET A 1 4.45 -17.02 -16.52
N GLN A 2 5.58 -17.43 -15.94
CA GLN A 2 5.71 -17.65 -14.49
C GLN A 2 5.42 -16.38 -13.67
N ALA A 3 5.81 -15.20 -14.16
CA ALA A 3 5.46 -13.92 -13.53
C ALA A 3 3.94 -13.72 -13.46
N ASP A 4 3.21 -13.94 -14.56
CA ASP A 4 1.74 -13.84 -14.55
C ASP A 4 1.10 -14.80 -13.56
N TYR A 5 1.63 -16.03 -13.46
CA TYR A 5 1.14 -17.04 -12.53
C TYR A 5 1.26 -16.57 -11.07
N ILE A 6 2.43 -16.03 -10.69
CA ILE A 6 2.68 -15.44 -9.37
C ILE A 6 1.73 -14.26 -9.10
N LEU A 7 1.41 -13.47 -10.12
CA LEU A 7 0.57 -12.29 -10.02
C LEU A 7 -0.95 -12.60 -10.07
N GLY A 8 -1.34 -13.88 -10.17
CA GLY A 8 -2.74 -14.30 -10.08
C GLY A 8 -3.31 -14.98 -11.33
N LYS A 9 -2.54 -15.15 -12.40
CA LYS A 9 -2.96 -15.93 -13.58
C LYS A 9 -2.74 -17.43 -13.34
N ASN A 10 -3.46 -17.96 -12.36
CA ASN A 10 -3.43 -19.36 -11.92
C ASN A 10 -4.86 -19.88 -11.66
N PRO A 11 -5.08 -21.20 -11.50
CA PRO A 11 -6.42 -21.77 -11.34
C PRO A 11 -7.21 -21.20 -10.15
N LYS A 12 -6.52 -20.73 -9.11
CA LYS A 12 -7.13 -20.11 -7.93
C LYS A 12 -7.33 -18.59 -8.03
N SER A 13 -6.92 -17.98 -9.15
CA SER A 13 -6.95 -16.52 -9.36
C SER A 13 -6.41 -15.73 -8.17
N THR A 14 -5.34 -16.25 -7.54
CA THR A 14 -4.76 -15.72 -6.29
C THR A 14 -3.34 -15.23 -6.56
N SER A 15 -3.03 -13.98 -6.21
CA SER A 15 -1.66 -13.49 -6.22
C SER A 15 -0.88 -14.13 -5.08
N TYR A 16 0.29 -14.70 -5.37
CA TYR A 16 1.24 -15.17 -4.36
C TYR A 16 2.17 -14.06 -3.85
N ILE A 17 2.02 -12.84 -4.37
CA ILE A 17 2.58 -11.62 -3.78
C ILE A 17 1.54 -11.02 -2.83
N VAL A 18 1.90 -10.95 -1.56
CA VAL A 18 1.05 -10.43 -0.48
C VAL A 18 0.72 -8.96 -0.73
N GLY A 19 -0.57 -8.63 -0.64
CA GLY A 19 -1.10 -7.28 -0.85
C GLY A 19 -1.14 -6.83 -2.31
N TYR A 20 -0.92 -7.73 -3.28
CA TYR A 20 -1.08 -7.45 -4.71
C TYR A 20 -2.33 -8.16 -5.27
N GLY A 21 -3.08 -7.47 -6.14
CA GLY A 21 -4.32 -8.00 -6.73
C GLY A 21 -5.51 -7.99 -5.75
N GLN A 22 -6.64 -8.53 -6.22
CA GLN A 22 -7.88 -8.59 -5.43
C GLN A 22 -7.91 -9.76 -4.43
N ASN A 23 -7.13 -10.82 -4.70
CA ASN A 23 -7.07 -12.02 -3.88
C ASN A 23 -5.60 -12.39 -3.64
N TYR A 24 -5.19 -12.48 -2.38
CA TYR A 24 -3.81 -12.77 -1.95
C TYR A 24 -3.82 -13.41 -0.55
N PRO A 25 -2.74 -14.13 -0.15
CA PRO A 25 -2.60 -14.72 1.18
C PRO A 25 -2.69 -13.69 2.30
N THR A 26 -3.56 -13.95 3.28
CA THR A 26 -3.81 -13.09 4.44
C THR A 26 -3.31 -13.71 5.74
N HIS A 27 -2.96 -15.00 5.76
CA HIS A 27 -2.47 -15.74 6.93
C HIS A 27 -1.00 -16.11 6.79
N VAL A 28 -0.16 -15.18 6.38
CA VAL A 28 1.27 -15.47 6.13
C VAL A 28 2.02 -15.90 7.39
N HIS A 29 2.91 -16.88 7.26
CA HIS A 29 3.82 -17.33 8.32
C HIS A 29 4.90 -16.27 8.61
N HIS A 30 4.51 -15.16 9.24
CA HIS A 30 5.42 -14.06 9.56
C HIS A 30 5.03 -13.41 10.90
N ARG A 31 5.94 -13.46 11.88
CA ARG A 31 5.66 -13.02 13.26
C ARG A 31 5.20 -11.56 13.32
N GLY A 32 5.95 -10.65 12.67
CA GLY A 32 5.60 -9.23 12.62
C GLY A 32 4.31 -8.93 11.86
N ALA A 33 3.83 -9.86 11.03
CA ALA A 33 2.56 -9.73 10.33
C ALA A 33 1.40 -10.16 11.23
N SER A 34 1.58 -11.27 11.95
CA SER A 34 0.57 -11.93 12.77
C SER A 34 0.26 -11.21 14.10
N ILE A 35 1.23 -10.52 14.70
CA ILE A 35 1.04 -9.85 15.99
C ILE A 35 0.55 -8.42 15.75
N ALA A 36 -0.51 -8.00 16.45
CA ALA A 36 -1.02 -6.63 16.35
C ALA A 36 0.10 -5.61 16.63
N SER A 37 0.12 -4.51 15.88
CA SER A 37 1.13 -3.47 16.09
C SER A 37 0.98 -2.78 17.45
N ILE A 38 2.04 -2.15 17.93
CA ILE A 38 2.04 -1.41 19.19
C ILE A 38 1.02 -0.27 19.23
N TYR A 39 0.60 0.24 18.07
CA TYR A 39 -0.43 1.28 17.96
C TYR A 39 -1.86 0.74 18.19
N VAL A 40 -2.05 -0.57 18.04
CA VAL A 40 -3.33 -1.24 18.29
C VAL A 40 -3.32 -1.92 19.66
N LEU A 41 -2.22 -2.58 19.99
CA LEU A 41 -2.00 -3.23 21.27
C LEU A 41 -0.81 -2.56 21.97
N HIS A 42 -1.10 -1.64 22.89
CA HIS A 42 -0.08 -0.88 23.63
C HIS A 42 0.71 -1.71 24.65
N SER A 43 0.41 -3.00 24.82
CA SER A 43 1.14 -3.90 25.71
C SER A 43 2.23 -4.67 24.97
N VAL A 44 3.32 -4.96 25.67
CA VAL A 44 4.40 -5.81 25.14
C VAL A 44 3.89 -7.24 24.99
N VAL A 45 4.05 -7.82 23.80
CA VAL A 45 3.78 -9.24 23.55
C VAL A 45 5.07 -10.01 23.73
N GLY A 46 5.14 -10.84 24.78
CA GLY A 46 6.30 -11.71 25.02
C GLY A 46 6.45 -12.80 23.94
N CYS A 47 7.62 -13.43 23.83
CA CYS A 47 7.89 -14.41 22.78
C CYS A 47 6.93 -15.63 22.78
N VAL A 48 6.72 -16.22 23.97
CA VAL A 48 5.83 -17.38 24.19
C VAL A 48 4.38 -16.96 24.01
N GLN A 49 4.00 -15.84 24.63
CA GLN A 49 2.67 -15.24 24.48
C GLN A 49 2.34 -14.92 23.02
N GLY A 50 3.34 -14.49 22.23
CA GLY A 50 3.24 -14.27 20.79
C GLY A 50 2.85 -15.53 20.04
N PHE A 51 3.49 -16.65 20.38
CA PHE A 51 3.18 -17.95 19.78
C PHE A 51 1.79 -18.43 20.20
N ASP A 52 1.53 -18.51 21.50
CA ASP A 52 0.27 -19.05 22.05
C ASP A 52 -0.94 -18.24 21.60
N ALA A 53 -0.83 -16.91 21.63
CA ALA A 53 -1.95 -16.03 21.35
C ALA A 53 -2.13 -15.74 19.86
N TRP A 54 -1.09 -15.76 19.01
CA TRP A 54 -1.21 -15.24 17.62
C TRP A 54 -0.91 -16.27 16.53
N TYR A 55 -0.11 -17.29 16.80
CA TYR A 55 0.33 -18.22 15.75
C TYR A 55 -0.85 -19.00 15.14
N ARG A 56 -1.72 -19.55 15.98
CA ARG A 56 -2.88 -20.36 15.57
C ARG A 56 -4.18 -19.57 15.48
N ARG A 57 -4.12 -18.24 15.48
CA ARG A 57 -5.34 -17.43 15.36
C ARG A 57 -6.00 -17.64 14.00
N PRO A 58 -7.32 -17.88 13.95
CA PRO A 58 -8.04 -18.03 12.69
C PRO A 58 -8.23 -16.70 11.96
N GLU A 59 -8.01 -15.57 12.62
CA GLU A 59 -8.09 -14.26 11.98
C GLU A 59 -6.87 -14.00 11.07
N ALA A 60 -7.12 -13.20 10.02
CA ALA A 60 -6.08 -12.70 9.13
C ALA A 60 -5.01 -11.92 9.88
N ASN A 61 -3.81 -11.85 9.29
CA ASN A 61 -2.70 -11.10 9.87
C ASN A 61 -3.06 -9.60 9.97
N PRO A 62 -2.94 -8.98 11.17
CA PRO A 62 -3.27 -7.57 11.37
C PRO A 62 -2.36 -6.62 10.58
N ASN A 63 -1.14 -7.04 10.22
CA ASN A 63 -0.24 -6.25 9.38
C ASN A 63 0.06 -7.00 8.07
N VAL A 64 -0.18 -6.32 6.95
CA VAL A 64 0.07 -6.88 5.60
C VAL A 64 1.54 -6.73 5.22
N VAL A 65 2.19 -7.82 4.81
CA VAL A 65 3.59 -7.84 4.35
C VAL A 65 3.64 -7.55 2.86
N TYR A 66 3.36 -6.30 2.47
CA TYR A 66 3.29 -5.91 1.07
C TYR A 66 4.54 -6.32 0.28
N GLY A 67 4.32 -6.96 -0.87
CA GLY A 67 5.39 -7.36 -1.78
C GLY A 67 6.10 -8.65 -1.39
N GLY A 68 5.77 -9.26 -0.24
CA GLY A 68 6.32 -10.56 0.15
C GLY A 68 5.83 -11.66 -0.79
N LEU A 69 6.76 -12.36 -1.43
CA LEU A 69 6.45 -13.59 -2.16
C LEU A 69 6.38 -14.76 -1.17
N VAL A 70 5.21 -15.40 -1.06
CA VAL A 70 5.04 -16.63 -0.27
C VAL A 70 5.55 -17.85 -1.05
N GLY A 71 5.75 -18.98 -0.35
CA GLY A 71 6.19 -20.24 -0.97
C GLY A 71 5.33 -20.71 -2.15
N GLY A 72 4.02 -20.45 -2.08
CA GLY A 72 3.08 -20.70 -3.18
C GLY A 72 2.44 -22.08 -3.12
N PRO A 73 1.78 -22.51 -4.21
CA PRO A 73 0.98 -23.74 -4.21
C PRO A 73 1.86 -24.98 -4.33
N ASP A 74 1.27 -26.13 -4.02
CA ASP A 74 1.88 -27.43 -4.34
C ASP A 74 1.91 -27.69 -5.86
N LYS A 75 2.45 -28.86 -6.24
CA LYS A 75 2.55 -29.30 -7.65
C LYS A 75 1.21 -29.52 -8.35
N TYR A 76 0.09 -29.45 -7.64
CA TYR A 76 -1.27 -29.60 -8.14
C TYR A 76 -2.07 -28.30 -8.06
N ASP A 77 -1.39 -27.15 -7.93
CA ASP A 77 -1.99 -25.81 -7.77
C ASP A 77 -2.78 -25.64 -6.45
N ASN A 78 -2.62 -26.53 -5.48
CA ASN A 78 -3.27 -26.39 -4.17
C ASN A 78 -2.46 -25.49 -3.25
N PHE A 79 -3.06 -24.34 -2.96
CA PHE A 79 -2.62 -23.42 -1.91
C PHE A 79 -3.60 -23.41 -0.74
N VAL A 80 -3.08 -23.46 0.49
CA VAL A 80 -3.84 -23.30 1.74
C VAL A 80 -3.29 -22.09 2.49
N ASP A 81 -4.11 -21.03 2.60
CA ASP A 81 -3.77 -19.80 3.32
C ASP A 81 -3.89 -20.02 4.85
N ASP A 82 -2.95 -20.78 5.40
CA ASP A 82 -2.86 -21.09 6.83
C ASP A 82 -1.48 -20.72 7.36
N ARG A 83 -1.43 -19.93 8.43
CA ARG A 83 -0.19 -19.47 9.08
C ARG A 83 0.70 -20.60 9.58
N SER A 84 0.13 -21.77 9.87
CA SER A 84 0.88 -22.95 10.26
C SER A 84 1.52 -23.68 9.09
N ASN A 85 1.03 -23.46 7.86
CA ASN A 85 1.59 -24.00 6.63
C ASN A 85 2.75 -23.14 6.14
N TYR A 86 3.87 -23.21 6.85
CA TYR A 86 5.07 -22.41 6.55
C TYR A 86 5.61 -22.68 5.14
N GLU A 87 5.50 -23.92 4.64
CA GLU A 87 5.99 -24.27 3.29
C GLU A 87 5.32 -23.43 2.19
N GLN A 88 4.03 -23.15 2.33
CA GLN A 88 3.28 -22.39 1.34
C GLN A 88 3.17 -20.90 1.68
N THR A 89 3.07 -20.55 2.96
CA THR A 89 2.70 -19.19 3.40
C THR A 89 3.85 -18.35 3.94
N GLU A 90 5.08 -18.90 4.01
CA GLU A 90 6.25 -18.15 4.47
C GLU A 90 6.75 -17.19 3.40
N PRO A 91 6.77 -15.86 3.67
CA PRO A 91 7.39 -14.90 2.79
C PRO A 91 8.90 -14.89 3.00
N THR A 92 9.67 -14.96 1.92
CA THR A 92 11.15 -14.99 2.01
C THR A 92 11.81 -13.86 1.23
N LEU A 93 12.94 -13.38 1.76
CA LEU A 93 13.80 -12.42 1.08
C LEU A 93 14.38 -13.03 -0.20
N SER A 94 14.80 -14.29 -0.16
CA SER A 94 15.36 -15.03 -1.30
C SER A 94 14.34 -15.23 -2.42
N GLY A 95 13.06 -15.48 -2.09
CA GLY A 95 11.99 -15.56 -3.08
C GLY A 95 11.66 -14.19 -3.70
N THR A 96 11.63 -13.15 -2.88
CA THR A 96 11.22 -11.80 -3.32
C THR A 96 12.33 -11.07 -4.11
N ALA A 97 13.60 -11.25 -3.75
CA ALA A 97 14.70 -10.47 -4.32
C ALA A 97 14.85 -10.59 -5.86
N PRO A 98 14.77 -11.79 -6.49
CA PRO A 98 14.83 -11.91 -7.94
C PRO A 98 13.66 -11.23 -8.65
N LEU A 99 12.47 -11.21 -8.03
CA LEU A 99 11.29 -10.57 -8.59
C LEU A 99 11.47 -9.06 -8.75
N VAL A 100 12.19 -8.41 -7.84
CA VAL A 100 12.51 -6.97 -7.96
C VAL A 100 13.26 -6.69 -9.25
N GLY A 101 14.29 -7.49 -9.56
CA GLY A 101 15.06 -7.36 -10.81
C GLY A 101 14.22 -7.68 -12.05
N LEU A 102 13.46 -8.77 -12.01
CA LEU A 102 12.59 -9.19 -13.10
C LEU A 102 11.53 -8.12 -13.42
N PHE A 103 10.80 -7.64 -12.41
CA PHE A 103 9.78 -6.61 -12.59
C PHE A 103 10.36 -5.27 -13.02
N SER A 104 11.54 -4.90 -12.53
CA SER A 104 12.24 -3.69 -13.00
C SER A 104 12.57 -3.79 -14.49
N LYS A 105 13.05 -4.95 -14.95
CA LYS A 105 13.36 -5.18 -16.37
C LYS A 105 12.10 -5.20 -17.23
N LEU A 106 11.06 -5.93 -16.83
CA LEU A 106 9.78 -5.97 -17.53
C LEU A 106 9.15 -4.58 -17.64
N HIS A 107 9.19 -3.81 -16.55
CA HIS A 107 8.73 -2.43 -16.54
C HIS A 107 9.53 -1.57 -17.53
N SER A 108 10.86 -1.62 -17.49
CA SER A 108 11.72 -0.90 -18.44
C SER A 108 11.43 -1.26 -19.90
N ILE A 109 11.16 -2.53 -20.19
CA ILE A 109 10.84 -2.99 -21.55
C ILE A 109 9.48 -2.43 -21.98
N ASN A 110 8.47 -2.50 -21.10
CA ASN A 110 7.15 -1.98 -21.40
C ASN A 110 7.16 -0.45 -21.61
N SER A 111 7.94 0.29 -20.82
CA SER A 111 8.16 1.73 -21.01
C SER A 111 8.89 2.06 -22.32
N GLN A 112 9.71 1.15 -22.86
CA GLN A 112 10.37 1.33 -24.15
C GLN A 112 9.42 1.04 -25.33
N TYR A 113 8.54 0.04 -25.22
CA TYR A 113 7.54 -0.25 -26.27
C TYR A 113 6.42 0.79 -26.34
N ALA A 114 6.10 1.46 -25.23
CA ALA A 114 5.17 2.60 -25.22
C ALA A 114 5.76 3.88 -25.86
N ALA A 115 7.08 3.92 -26.10
CA ALA A 115 7.75 4.98 -26.84
C ALA A 115 7.95 4.57 -28.30
N GLY A 116 6.96 4.87 -29.15
CA GLY A 116 7.11 4.82 -30.62
C GLY A 116 8.26 5.70 -31.14
N PRO A 117 8.59 5.63 -32.45
CA PRO A 117 9.82 6.18 -32.99
C PRO A 117 9.97 7.67 -32.67
N THR A 118 11.18 8.00 -32.22
CA THR A 118 11.67 9.29 -31.76
C THR A 118 11.03 10.50 -32.43
N PRO A 119 10.41 11.41 -31.66
CA PRO A 119 10.37 12.81 -32.04
C PRO A 119 11.77 13.39 -31.87
N THR A 120 12.18 14.13 -32.89
CA THR A 120 13.38 14.96 -33.01
C THR A 120 13.76 15.64 -31.70
N LYS A 121 15.08 15.72 -31.44
CA LYS A 121 15.70 16.56 -30.39
C LYS A 121 14.96 17.90 -30.26
N GLY A 122 14.12 18.02 -29.24
CA GLY A 122 13.29 19.19 -28.99
C GLY A 122 12.96 19.29 -27.51
N GLN A 123 13.73 20.13 -26.82
CA GLN A 123 13.55 20.69 -25.47
C GLN A 123 13.35 19.74 -24.28
N ILE A 124 14.44 19.65 -23.53
CA ILE A 124 14.50 19.26 -22.12
C ILE A 124 13.60 20.21 -21.32
N SER A 125 12.40 19.75 -20.92
CA SER A 125 11.71 20.33 -19.77
C SER A 125 12.22 19.61 -18.52
N SER A 126 13.33 20.11 -17.99
CA SER A 126 13.75 19.81 -16.62
C SER A 126 12.69 20.38 -15.68
N TYR A 127 11.67 19.59 -15.35
CA TYR A 127 10.83 19.89 -14.19
C TYR A 127 11.69 19.69 -12.95
N SER A 128 12.37 20.76 -12.55
CA SER A 128 12.86 20.96 -11.20
C SER A 128 11.62 21.01 -10.31
N HIS A 129 11.28 19.88 -9.69
CA HIS A 129 10.34 19.93 -8.58
C HIS A 129 11.03 20.67 -7.43
N PRO A 130 10.43 21.73 -6.89
CA PRO A 130 10.99 22.40 -5.73
C PRO A 130 11.15 21.38 -4.59
N LYS A 131 12.33 21.35 -3.98
CA LYS A 131 12.65 20.64 -2.72
C LYS A 131 11.88 21.21 -1.51
N VAL A 132 10.76 21.86 -1.73
CA VAL A 132 9.96 22.54 -0.72
C VAL A 132 8.62 21.84 -0.68
N ALA A 133 8.24 21.37 0.52
CA ALA A 133 6.91 20.88 0.82
C ALA A 133 5.88 21.81 0.18
N ALA A 134 5.03 21.27 -0.71
CA ALA A 134 3.91 22.03 -1.24
C ALA A 134 3.08 22.53 -0.05
N LYS A 135 2.80 23.84 -0.01
CA LYS A 135 1.99 24.44 1.05
C LYS A 135 0.69 23.64 1.22
N PRO A 136 0.20 23.45 2.46
CA PRO A 136 -1.04 22.73 2.71
C PRO A 136 -2.15 23.32 1.83
N TYR A 137 -2.91 22.46 1.15
CA TYR A 137 -4.16 22.90 0.55
C TYR A 137 -5.15 23.12 1.70
N GLU A 138 -5.10 24.32 2.29
CA GLU A 138 -6.05 24.80 3.27
C GLU A 138 -7.29 25.26 2.52
N LYS A 139 -8.40 24.53 2.67
CA LYS A 139 -9.72 25.17 2.60
C LYS A 139 -9.96 25.81 3.97
N PRO A 140 -10.02 27.15 4.09
CA PRO A 140 -10.31 27.79 5.36
C PRO A 140 -11.69 27.33 5.85
N GLY A 141 -11.74 26.65 7.00
CA GLY A 141 -12.97 26.20 7.64
C GLY A 141 -13.30 24.71 7.55
N SER A 142 -12.45 23.87 6.96
CA SER A 142 -12.64 22.41 7.03
C SER A 142 -12.15 21.86 8.38
N GLN A 143 -13.03 21.18 9.11
CA GLN A 143 -12.76 20.49 10.38
C GLN A 143 -11.68 19.39 10.31
N VAL A 144 -11.21 19.08 9.10
CA VAL A 144 -10.16 18.13 8.80
C VAL A 144 -9.10 18.84 7.96
N GLU A 145 -7.84 18.73 8.38
CA GLU A 145 -6.70 19.25 7.64
C GLU A 145 -5.83 18.14 7.05
N PHE A 146 -5.21 18.43 5.92
CA PHE A 146 -4.30 17.53 5.23
C PHE A 146 -2.89 18.12 5.12
N PHE A 147 -1.91 17.41 5.68
CA PHE A 147 -0.50 17.74 5.51
C PHE A 147 0.14 16.77 4.52
N HIS A 148 0.60 17.29 3.39
CA HIS A 148 1.24 16.52 2.35
C HIS A 148 2.76 16.57 2.50
N THR A 149 3.42 15.42 2.49
CA THR A 149 4.89 15.33 2.59
C THR A 149 5.43 14.28 1.64
N ILE A 150 6.43 14.64 0.84
CA ILE A 150 7.20 13.67 0.07
C ILE A 150 8.24 13.07 1.02
N THR A 151 8.14 11.77 1.25
CA THR A 151 9.02 11.02 2.17
C THR A 151 10.16 10.31 1.45
N ASN A 152 10.00 10.04 0.15
CA ASN A 152 11.02 9.42 -0.68
C ASN A 152 10.79 9.76 -2.16
N SER A 153 11.84 9.70 -2.98
CA SER A 153 11.78 9.88 -4.42
C SER A 153 12.82 9.00 -5.11
N TRP A 154 12.47 8.39 -6.23
CA TRP A 154 13.37 7.60 -7.05
C TRP A 154 13.03 7.75 -8.53
N THR A 155 13.97 7.40 -9.40
CA THR A 155 13.78 7.48 -10.85
C THR A 155 13.85 6.09 -11.45
N VAL A 156 12.86 5.74 -12.28
CA VAL A 156 12.87 4.52 -13.09
C VAL A 156 12.88 4.94 -14.56
N GLY A 157 14.00 4.69 -15.24
CA GLY A 157 14.21 5.17 -16.61
C GLY A 157 14.22 6.70 -16.67
N ARG A 158 13.21 7.29 -17.31
CA ARG A 158 13.03 8.76 -17.43
C ARG A 158 11.93 9.31 -16.51
N ILE A 159 11.26 8.45 -15.73
CA ILE A 159 10.12 8.84 -14.90
C ILE A 159 10.56 8.94 -13.44
N ALA A 160 10.32 10.10 -12.84
CA ALA A 160 10.48 10.30 -11.41
C ALA A 160 9.22 9.85 -10.67
N TYR A 161 9.40 9.08 -9.61
CA TYR A 161 8.38 8.60 -8.69
C TYR A 161 8.59 9.20 -7.31
N TYR A 162 7.48 9.45 -6.62
CA TYR A 162 7.48 10.06 -5.30
C TYR A 162 6.58 9.25 -4.35
N ARG A 163 7.07 9.03 -3.13
CA ARG A 163 6.29 8.47 -2.02
C ARG A 163 5.72 9.62 -1.20
N HIS A 164 4.44 9.89 -1.38
CA HIS A 164 3.68 10.89 -0.66
C HIS A 164 3.11 10.27 0.62
N LYS A 165 3.34 10.93 1.76
CA LYS A 165 2.61 10.70 3.01
C LYS A 165 1.63 11.85 3.18
N VAL A 166 0.36 11.52 3.42
CA VAL A 166 -0.67 12.50 3.73
C VAL A 166 -1.13 12.26 5.16
N VAL A 167 -0.93 13.25 6.02
CA VAL A 167 -1.43 13.24 7.39
C VAL A 167 -2.80 13.90 7.41
N ILE A 168 -3.77 13.22 7.99
CA ILE A 168 -5.13 13.68 8.21
C ILE A 168 -5.22 14.08 9.68
N LYS A 169 -5.40 15.36 9.95
CA LYS A 169 -5.53 15.88 11.31
C LYS A 169 -6.97 16.28 11.59
N ASN A 170 -7.51 15.77 12.71
CA ASN A 170 -8.82 16.21 13.19
C ASN A 170 -8.66 17.51 13.97
N GLN A 171 -9.16 18.62 13.42
CA GLN A 171 -9.20 19.92 14.09
C GLN A 171 -10.55 20.22 14.75
N SER A 172 -11.53 19.34 14.59
CA SER A 172 -12.82 19.51 15.27
C SER A 172 -12.74 19.16 16.74
N GLU A 173 -13.73 19.65 17.50
CA GLU A 173 -13.94 19.30 18.89
C GLU A 173 -14.58 17.90 19.08
N LYS A 174 -14.95 17.23 17.98
CA LYS A 174 -15.62 15.93 17.99
C LYS A 174 -14.74 14.82 17.41
N PRO A 175 -14.83 13.58 17.89
CA PRO A 175 -14.16 12.47 17.25
C PRO A 175 -14.76 12.22 15.86
N ILE A 176 -13.90 12.01 14.86
CA ILE A 176 -14.31 11.61 13.51
C ILE A 176 -14.32 10.09 13.47
N THR A 177 -15.52 9.50 13.46
CA THR A 177 -15.75 8.05 13.45
C THR A 177 -15.82 7.47 12.06
N SER A 178 -16.20 8.30 11.08
CA SER A 178 -16.22 7.93 9.67
C SER A 178 -15.65 9.08 8.84
N LEU A 179 -14.81 8.75 7.87
CA LEU A 179 -14.23 9.71 6.94
C LEU A 179 -14.13 9.08 5.57
N LYS A 180 -14.77 9.72 4.58
CA LYS A 180 -14.66 9.40 3.16
C LYS A 180 -13.90 10.52 2.47
N LEU A 181 -12.88 10.12 1.74
CA LEU A 181 -11.98 10.97 0.99
C LEU A 181 -12.17 10.71 -0.49
N GLU A 182 -12.24 11.78 -1.26
CA GLU A 182 -12.12 11.71 -2.71
C GLU A 182 -10.66 12.02 -3.07
N ILE A 183 -10.07 11.13 -3.87
CA ILE A 183 -8.68 11.26 -4.32
C ILE A 183 -8.65 11.29 -5.85
N GLU A 184 -8.46 12.48 -6.40
CA GLU A 184 -8.35 12.70 -7.84
C GLU A 184 -6.90 12.64 -8.30
N ASN A 185 -6.69 12.32 -9.57
CA ASN A 185 -5.37 12.19 -10.19
C ASN A 185 -4.44 11.17 -9.48
N LEU A 186 -5.02 10.22 -8.75
CA LEU A 186 -4.29 9.07 -8.22
C LEU A 186 -4.05 8.08 -9.36
N SER A 187 -2.79 7.89 -9.72
CA SER A 187 -2.38 6.99 -10.80
C SER A 187 -1.57 5.78 -10.31
N GLY A 188 -1.12 5.80 -9.07
CA GLY A 188 -0.33 4.73 -8.48
C GLY A 188 -0.95 4.10 -7.24
N ALA A 189 -0.16 3.28 -6.55
CA ALA A 189 -0.64 2.51 -5.41
C ALA A 189 -0.83 3.38 -4.16
N LEU A 190 -1.86 3.05 -3.37
CA LEU A 190 -2.23 3.74 -2.13
C LEU A 190 -2.34 2.73 -0.99
N TRP A 191 -1.92 3.15 0.19
CA TRP A 191 -1.91 2.37 1.44
C TRP A 191 -2.44 3.20 2.60
N GLY A 192 -3.17 2.57 3.51
CA GLY A 192 -3.70 3.21 4.72
C GLY A 192 -5.14 3.72 4.58
N LEU A 193 -5.78 3.53 3.41
CA LEU A 193 -7.22 3.72 3.21
C LEU A 193 -7.81 2.49 2.51
N SER A 194 -9.12 2.28 2.67
CA SER A 194 -9.86 1.22 1.98
C SER A 194 -10.63 1.81 0.80
N PRO A 195 -10.57 1.19 -0.39
CA PRO A 195 -11.38 1.63 -1.52
C PRO A 195 -12.87 1.35 -1.26
N THR A 196 -13.75 2.25 -1.72
CA THR A 196 -15.20 2.03 -1.67
C THR A 196 -15.75 1.55 -3.02
N GLN A 197 -17.06 1.29 -3.09
CA GLN A 197 -17.74 0.97 -4.36
C GLN A 197 -17.71 2.13 -5.36
N ASN A 198 -17.56 3.37 -4.88
CA ASN A 198 -17.53 4.53 -5.73
C ASN A 198 -16.10 4.84 -6.18
N LYS A 199 -15.94 5.19 -7.46
CA LYS A 199 -14.65 5.52 -8.05
C LYS A 199 -14.01 6.71 -7.31
N ASN A 200 -12.70 6.63 -7.08
CA ASN A 200 -11.88 7.63 -6.40
C ASN A 200 -12.23 7.90 -4.93
N ILE A 201 -13.16 7.14 -4.35
CA ILE A 201 -13.60 7.36 -2.98
C ILE A 201 -13.02 6.28 -2.08
N TYR A 202 -12.34 6.73 -1.03
CA TYR A 202 -11.62 5.93 -0.07
C TYR A 202 -12.11 6.23 1.33
N GLU A 203 -12.12 5.23 2.20
CA GLU A 203 -12.53 5.38 3.59
C GLU A 203 -11.45 4.92 4.55
N LEU A 204 -11.58 5.34 5.82
CA LEU A 204 -10.71 4.82 6.86
C LEU A 204 -10.90 3.30 6.97
N PRO A 205 -9.80 2.55 7.10
CA PRO A 205 -9.90 1.11 7.26
C PRO A 205 -10.58 0.76 8.59
N ALA A 206 -11.25 -0.40 8.64
CA ALA A 206 -12.10 -0.81 9.76
C ALA A 206 -11.41 -0.85 11.14
N TRP A 207 -10.07 -0.92 11.18
CA TRP A 207 -9.30 -0.87 12.42
C TRP A 207 -9.14 0.55 13.01
N ILE A 208 -9.36 1.60 12.22
CA ILE A 208 -9.39 2.99 12.71
C ILE A 208 -10.84 3.34 13.07
N LYS A 209 -11.18 3.16 14.35
CA LYS A 209 -12.55 3.39 14.85
C LYS A 209 -12.93 4.86 14.95
N ALA A 210 -11.96 5.72 15.27
CA ALA A 210 -12.15 7.16 15.33
C ALA A 210 -10.80 7.89 15.29
N ILE A 211 -10.81 9.13 14.78
CA ILE A 211 -9.73 10.11 14.94
C ILE A 211 -10.20 11.10 16.01
N ALA A 212 -9.61 11.05 17.21
CA ALA A 212 -9.98 11.94 18.30
C ALA A 212 -9.63 13.41 18.00
N PRO A 213 -10.28 14.38 18.66
CA PRO A 213 -9.93 15.80 18.54
C PRO A 213 -8.43 16.05 18.73
N GLY A 214 -7.81 16.80 17.83
CA GLY A 214 -6.38 17.10 17.84
C GLY A 214 -5.46 15.94 17.46
N SER A 215 -5.98 14.72 17.27
CA SER A 215 -5.22 13.56 16.82
C SER A 215 -5.10 13.50 15.30
N GLU A 216 -4.21 12.64 14.83
CA GLU A 216 -3.94 12.47 13.41
C GLU A 216 -3.83 11.00 13.01
N CYS A 217 -4.11 10.72 11.73
CA CYS A 217 -3.75 9.47 11.09
C CYS A 217 -3.06 9.78 9.76
N SER A 218 -2.54 8.77 9.06
CA SER A 218 -1.91 9.02 7.77
C SER A 218 -2.09 7.88 6.80
N PHE A 219 -2.15 8.23 5.51
CA PHE A 219 -2.07 7.30 4.41
C PHE A 219 -0.90 7.66 3.50
N VAL A 220 -0.52 6.73 2.64
CA VAL A 220 0.63 6.87 1.74
C VAL A 220 0.19 6.51 0.35
N TYR A 221 0.67 7.24 -0.65
CA TYR A 221 0.58 6.81 -2.03
C TYR A 221 1.89 7.04 -2.77
N VAL A 222 2.10 6.25 -3.82
CA VAL A 222 3.28 6.31 -4.67
C VAL A 222 2.83 6.53 -6.09
N GLN A 223 3.27 7.62 -6.72
CA GLN A 223 3.03 7.85 -8.14
C GLN A 223 4.14 8.66 -8.79
N GLY A 224 4.18 8.63 -10.12
CA GLY A 224 4.94 9.57 -10.91
C GLY A 224 4.07 10.74 -11.35
N GLY A 225 4.71 11.85 -11.73
CA GLY A 225 3.99 13.04 -12.22
C GLY A 225 3.39 13.92 -11.10
N PRO A 226 2.25 14.61 -11.35
CA PRO A 226 1.69 15.59 -10.42
C PRO A 226 1.19 14.94 -9.13
N GLN A 227 1.11 15.72 -8.04
CA GLN A 227 0.54 15.28 -6.77
C GLN A 227 -0.97 14.97 -6.92
N ALA A 228 -1.46 13.90 -6.30
CA ALA A 228 -2.89 13.62 -6.24
C ALA A 228 -3.61 14.70 -5.42
N THR A 229 -4.85 15.01 -5.80
CA THR A 229 -5.70 15.96 -5.06
C THR A 229 -6.51 15.17 -4.05
N VAL A 230 -6.46 15.57 -2.78
CA VAL A 230 -7.19 14.92 -1.69
C VAL A 230 -8.25 15.90 -1.16
N SER A 231 -9.50 15.47 -1.12
CA SER A 231 -10.62 16.26 -0.58
C SER A 231 -11.49 15.42 0.35
N VAL A 232 -12.10 16.08 1.34
CA VAL A 232 -13.12 15.44 2.18
C VAL A 232 -14.41 15.35 1.39
N GLN A 233 -14.95 14.14 1.24
CA GLN A 233 -16.28 13.95 0.68
C GLN A 233 -17.37 13.95 1.76
N SER A 234 -17.15 13.22 2.86
CA SER A 234 -18.06 13.20 4.01
C SER A 234 -17.34 12.75 5.27
N TYR A 235 -17.80 13.21 6.43
CA TYR A 235 -17.32 12.74 7.73
C TYR A 235 -18.46 12.71 8.76
N HIS A 236 -18.32 11.87 9.79
CA HIS A 236 -19.26 11.76 10.91
C HIS A 236 -18.52 11.66 12.25
#